data_AF-A0A6N4DK82-F1
#
_entry.id   AF-A0A6N4DK82-F1
#
_cell.length_a   1.000
_cell.length_b   1.000
_cell.length_c   1.000
_cell.angle_alpha   90.00
_cell.angle_beta   90.00
_cell.angle_gamma   90.00
#
_symmetry.space_group_name_H-M   'P 1'
#
loop_
_entity.id
_entity.type
_entity.pdbx_description
1 polymer ?
#
loop_
_entity_poly.entity_id
_entity_poly.type
_entity_poly.pdbx_seq_one_letter_code
_entity_poly.pdbx_strand_id
1 'polypeptide(L)'
;MLLYVTWIHYLAIMNLSRNRRKLTPFARFWAYNALVIGYPLDCLFNLLLGTLFFLELPREWLFTARCDRHLDDPGWRGRNARFFCHNLLDPFDPKGTHCRDSD
;
A
#
# COMPACT_ATOMS: atom_id res chain seq x y z
N MET A 1 14.47 -3.85 -6.42
CA MET A 1 14.76 -3.72 -4.98
C MET A 1 13.71 -2.90 -4.25
N LEU A 2 13.42 -1.65 -4.66
CA LEU A 2 12.42 -0.79 -3.98
C LEU A 2 11.03 -1.43 -3.86
N LEU A 3 10.48 -1.98 -4.96
CA LEU A 3 9.21 -2.73 -4.93
C LEU A 3 9.19 -3.82 -3.85
N TYR A 4 10.24 -4.63 -3.79
CA TYR A 4 10.33 -5.75 -2.84
C TYR A 4 10.40 -5.26 -1.40
N VAL A 5 11.23 -4.24 -1.12
CA VAL A 5 11.35 -3.66 0.23
C VAL A 5 10.03 -3.04 0.68
N THR A 6 9.41 -2.20 -0.17
CA THR A 6 8.13 -1.56 0.14
C THR A 6 7.03 -2.60 0.33
N TRP A 7 7.00 -3.67 -0.47
CA TRP A 7 6.03 -4.74 -0.32
C TRP A 7 6.21 -5.53 0.98
N ILE A 8 7.43 -5.95 1.34
CA ILE A 8 7.70 -6.61 2.62
C ILE A 8 7.31 -5.71 3.81
N HIS A 9 7.59 -4.42 3.70
CA HIS A 9 7.23 -3.45 4.73
C HIS A 9 5.71 -3.27 4.85
N TYR A 10 5.00 -3.26 3.72
CA TYR A 10 3.54 -3.30 3.67
C TYR A 10 2.98 -4.54 4.39
N LEU A 11 3.53 -5.74 4.10
CA LEU A 11 3.11 -6.98 4.78
C LEU A 11 3.29 -6.90 6.29
N ALA A 12 4.41 -6.33 6.76
CA ALA A 12 4.68 -6.13 8.18
C ALA A 12 3.64 -5.21 8.83
N ILE A 13 3.33 -4.07 8.18
CA ILE A 13 2.31 -3.13 8.66
C ILE A 13 0.92 -3.78 8.69
N MET A 14 0.54 -4.53 7.66
CA MET A 14 -0.76 -5.21 7.62
C MET A 14 -0.88 -6.26 8.72
N ASN A 15 0.18 -7.02 9.02
CA ASN A 15 0.19 -7.97 10.13
C ASN A 15 0.04 -7.28 11.49
N LEU A 16 0.69 -6.12 11.67
CA LEU A 16 0.54 -5.29 12.87
C LEU A 16 -0.90 -4.75 13.00
N SER A 17 -1.49 -4.31 11.89
CA SER A 17 -2.89 -3.86 11.83
C SER A 17 -3.85 -4.99 12.22
N ARG A 18 -3.66 -6.19 11.69
CA ARG A 18 -4.44 -7.40 12.03
C ARG A 18 -4.42 -7.71 13.52
N ASN A 19 -3.27 -7.53 14.15
CA ASN A 19 -3.06 -7.82 15.57
C ASN A 19 -3.15 -6.60 16.49
N ARG A 20 -3.67 -5.46 16.00
CA ARG A 20 -3.63 -4.16 16.71
C ARG A 20 -4.18 -4.20 18.13
N ARG A 21 -5.22 -5.00 18.37
CA ARG A 21 -5.86 -5.18 19.69
C ARG A 21 -5.02 -6.01 20.68
N LYS A 22 -4.07 -6.81 20.19
CA LYS A 22 -3.20 -7.69 20.99
C LYS A 22 -1.81 -7.09 21.25
N LEU A 23 -1.51 -5.91 20.69
CA LEU A 23 -0.21 -5.27 20.83
C LEU A 23 0.01 -4.72 22.25
N THR A 24 1.06 -5.20 22.91
CA THR A 24 1.59 -4.61 24.14
C THR A 24 2.10 -3.19 23.87
N PRO A 25 2.21 -2.32 24.89
CA PRO A 25 2.76 -0.96 24.71
C PRO A 25 4.15 -0.95 24.07
N PHE A 26 5.01 -1.90 24.42
CA PHE A 26 6.35 -2.04 23.83
C PHE A 26 6.29 -2.42 22.35
N ALA A 27 5.45 -3.41 21.98
CA ALA A 27 5.27 -3.78 20.58
C ALA A 27 4.63 -2.65 19.76
N ARG A 28 3.76 -1.85 20.38
CA ARG A 28 3.12 -0.69 19.76
C ARG A 28 4.12 0.42 19.43
N PHE A 29 5.12 0.65 20.29
CA PHE A 29 6.21 1.59 20.00
C PHE A 29 6.96 1.20 18.71
N TRP A 30 7.33 -0.07 18.58
CA TRP A 30 7.98 -0.57 17.35
C TRP A 30 7.06 -0.52 16.13
N ALA A 31 5.77 -0.81 16.31
CA ALA A 31 4.79 -0.70 15.25
C ALA A 31 4.68 0.74 14.70
N TYR A 32 4.69 1.75 15.57
CA TYR A 32 4.69 3.15 15.15
C TYR A 32 5.97 3.53 14.42
N ASN A 33 7.13 3.07 14.86
CA ASN A 33 8.39 3.29 14.14
C ASN A 33 8.36 2.67 12.75
N ALA A 34 7.83 1.45 12.62
CA ALA A 34 7.65 0.81 11.31
C ALA A 34 6.71 1.64 10.42
N LEU A 35 5.60 2.18 10.94
CA LEU A 35 4.72 3.07 10.17
C LEU A 35 5.42 4.35 9.70
N VAL A 36 6.20 4.99 10.57
CA VAL A 36 6.96 6.22 10.24
C VAL A 36 7.96 5.97 9.11
N ILE A 37 8.55 4.78 9.03
CA ILE A 37 9.48 4.40 7.94
C ILE A 37 8.72 3.96 6.69
N GLY A 38 7.57 3.31 6.85
CA GLY A 38 6.78 2.78 5.74
C GLY A 38 6.16 3.85 4.88
N TYR A 39 5.68 4.92 5.50
CA TYR A 39 5.07 6.05 4.81
C TYR A 39 6.01 6.69 3.76
N PRO A 40 7.24 7.14 4.08
CA PRO A 40 8.14 7.70 3.09
C PRO A 40 8.62 6.68 2.06
N LEU A 41 8.74 5.40 2.43
CA LEU A 41 9.05 4.34 1.46
C LEU A 41 7.93 4.16 0.43
N ASP A 42 6.66 4.20 0.86
CA ASP A 42 5.52 4.13 -0.06
C ASP A 42 5.42 5.38 -0.93
N CYS A 43 5.66 6.57 -0.37
CA CYS A 43 5.74 7.81 -1.14
C CYS A 43 6.82 7.76 -2.23
N LEU A 44 8.03 7.29 -1.87
CA LEU A 44 9.13 7.16 -2.83
C LEU A 44 8.81 6.10 -3.90
N PHE A 45 8.20 4.99 -3.50
CA PHE A 45 7.73 3.96 -4.42
C PHE A 45 6.71 4.52 -5.40
N ASN A 46 5.71 5.27 -4.92
CA ASN A 46 4.70 5.90 -5.76
C ASN A 46 5.29 6.94 -6.72
N LEU A 47 6.24 7.74 -6.24
CA LEU A 47 6.91 8.76 -7.05
C LEU A 47 7.74 8.15 -8.18
N LEU A 48 8.48 7.07 -7.91
CA LEU A 48 9.37 6.48 -8.91
C LEU A 48 8.66 5.40 -9.74
N LEU A 49 8.18 4.35 -9.08
CA LEU A 49 7.60 3.19 -9.74
C LEU A 49 6.13 3.41 -10.08
N GLY A 50 5.36 4.11 -9.23
CA GLY A 50 4.00 4.51 -9.57
C GLY A 50 3.95 5.40 -10.82
N THR A 51 4.86 6.38 -10.95
CA THR A 51 4.97 7.20 -12.17
C THR A 51 5.28 6.36 -13.40
N LEU A 52 6.17 5.37 -13.28
CA LEU A 52 6.50 4.47 -14.38
C LEU A 52 5.31 3.57 -14.77
N PHE A 53 4.61 2.98 -13.79
CA PHE A 53 3.52 2.03 -14.04
C PHE A 53 2.23 2.69 -14.53
N PHE A 54 1.98 3.95 -14.18
CA PHE A 54 0.78 4.68 -14.60
C PHE A 54 1.06 5.73 -15.69
N LEU A 55 2.34 5.97 -16.04
CA LEU A 55 2.79 7.01 -16.97
C LEU A 55 2.10 8.36 -16.69
N GLU A 56 2.05 8.72 -15.42
CA GLU A 56 1.41 9.93 -14.89
C GLU A 56 2.17 10.33 -13.62
N LEU A 57 2.27 11.62 -13.31
CA LEU A 57 2.84 12.06 -12.03
C LEU A 57 1.84 11.81 -10.88
N PRO A 58 2.32 11.43 -9.69
CA PRO A 58 1.44 11.17 -8.56
C PRO A 58 0.70 12.45 -8.14
N ARG A 59 -0.61 12.35 -7.93
CA ARG A 59 -1.42 13.38 -7.26
C ARG A 59 -1.59 13.07 -5.78
N GLU A 60 -1.59 11.78 -5.48
CA GLU A 60 -1.64 11.20 -4.16
C GLU A 60 -0.22 10.88 -3.67
N TRP A 61 0.03 10.98 -2.37
CA TRP A 61 1.32 10.61 -1.80
C TRP A 61 1.53 9.09 -1.78
N LEU A 62 0.49 8.34 -1.42
CA LEU A 62 0.53 6.88 -1.26
C LEU A 62 0.23 6.15 -2.57
N PHE A 63 0.93 5.04 -2.81
CA PHE A 63 0.69 4.23 -4.01
C PHE A 63 -0.68 3.57 -3.98
N THR A 64 -1.11 3.14 -2.80
CA THR A 64 -2.40 2.48 -2.59
C THR A 64 -3.57 3.42 -2.92
N ALA A 65 -3.51 4.67 -2.46
CA ALA A 65 -4.49 5.71 -2.79
C ALA A 65 -4.54 6.02 -4.30
N ARG A 66 -3.40 5.92 -4.97
CA ARG A 66 -3.34 6.08 -6.43
C ARG A 66 -3.96 4.89 -7.17
N CYS A 67 -3.73 3.66 -6.71
CA CYS A 67 -4.39 2.49 -7.27
C CYS A 67 -5.90 2.57 -7.08
N ASP A 68 -6.36 3.02 -5.92
CA ASP A 68 -7.77 3.27 -5.61
C ASP A 68 -8.42 4.22 -6.63
N ARG A 69 -7.79 5.36 -6.92
CA ARG A 69 -8.29 6.30 -7.95
C ARG A 69 -8.45 5.67 -9.34
N HIS A 70 -7.58 4.73 -9.71
CA HIS A 70 -7.59 4.12 -11.04
C HIS A 70 -8.41 2.82 -11.11
N LEU A 71 -8.99 2.34 -10.02
CA LEU A 71 -9.67 1.04 -9.99
C LEU A 71 -10.84 0.94 -10.96
N ASP A 72 -11.62 2.01 -11.09
CA ASP A 72 -12.78 2.10 -11.96
C ASP A 72 -12.43 2.48 -13.41
N ASP A 73 -11.16 2.72 -13.71
CA ASP A 73 -10.72 3.02 -15.07
C ASP A 73 -10.83 1.75 -15.96
N PRO A 74 -11.61 1.77 -17.05
CA PRO A 74 -11.74 0.63 -17.96
C PRO A 74 -10.46 0.41 -18.79
N GLY A 75 -9.57 1.40 -18.85
CA GLY A 75 -8.33 1.36 -19.60
C GLY A 75 -7.21 0.53 -18.96
N TRP A 76 -6.04 0.61 -19.56
CA TRP A 76 -4.86 -0.13 -19.12
C TRP A 76 -4.36 0.30 -17.73
N ARG A 77 -4.57 1.57 -17.35
CA ARG A 77 -4.23 2.09 -16.01
C ARG A 77 -5.04 1.39 -14.93
N GLY A 78 -6.34 1.21 -15.14
CA GLY A 78 -7.17 0.45 -14.21
C GLY A 78 -6.85 -1.04 -14.21
N ARG A 79 -6.44 -1.63 -15.34
CA ARG A 79 -5.91 -3.00 -15.34
C ARG A 79 -4.67 -3.13 -14.44
N ASN A 80 -3.74 -2.17 -14.52
CA ASN A 80 -2.58 -2.15 -13.63
C ASN A 80 -3.00 -1.98 -12.17
N ALA A 81 -3.86 -1.02 -11.85
CA ALA A 81 -4.38 -0.82 -10.49
C ALA A 81 -5.02 -2.10 -9.93
N ARG A 82 -5.91 -2.75 -10.69
CA ARG A 82 -6.54 -4.02 -10.31
C ARG A 82 -5.51 -5.15 -10.15
N PHE A 83 -4.48 -5.21 -10.99
CA PHE A 83 -3.40 -6.19 -10.84
C PHE A 83 -2.65 -6.00 -9.50
N PHE A 84 -2.23 -4.77 -9.18
CA PHE A 84 -1.54 -4.48 -7.93
C PHE A 84 -2.42 -4.74 -6.71
N CYS A 85 -3.67 -4.26 -6.73
CA CYS A 85 -4.60 -4.49 -5.62
C CYS A 85 -4.87 -5.98 -5.40
N HIS A 86 -5.28 -6.69 -6.45
CA HIS A 86 -5.69 -8.09 -6.32
C HIS A 86 -4.54 -9.04 -5.97
N ASN A 87 -3.34 -8.83 -6.52
CA ASN A 87 -2.22 -9.78 -6.36
C ASN A 87 -1.26 -9.41 -5.24
N LEU A 88 -1.08 -8.12 -4.93
CA LEU A 88 -0.01 -7.67 -4.02
C LEU A 88 -0.55 -7.10 -2.71
N LEU A 89 -1.78 -6.58 -2.69
CA LEU A 89 -2.34 -5.84 -1.54
C LEU A 89 -3.47 -6.64 -0.86
N ASP A 90 -4.58 -6.87 -1.57
CA ASP A 90 -5.83 -7.46 -1.06
C ASP A 90 -5.65 -8.78 -0.26
N PRO A 91 -4.79 -9.74 -0.67
CA PRO A 91 -4.61 -10.99 0.08
C PRO A 91 -4.06 -10.80 1.50
N PHE A 92 -3.43 -9.65 1.75
CA PHE A 92 -2.73 -9.36 2.99
C PHE A 92 -3.44 -8.30 3.83
N ASP A 93 -4.40 -7.58 3.25
CA ASP A 93 -5.27 -6.68 4.01
C ASP A 93 -6.16 -7.48 4.98
N PRO A 94 -6.24 -7.11 6.27
CA PRO A 94 -7.18 -7.70 7.22
C PRO A 94 -8.66 -7.70 6.78
N LYS A 95 -9.09 -6.73 5.97
CA LYS A 95 -10.46 -6.60 5.45
C LYS A 95 -10.69 -7.35 4.13
N GLY A 96 -9.62 -7.66 3.39
CA GLY A 96 -9.69 -8.35 2.10
C GLY A 96 -9.96 -7.43 0.89
N THR A 97 -10.08 -6.12 1.10
CA THR A 97 -10.38 -5.11 0.07
C THR A 97 -9.53 -3.85 0.32
N HIS A 98 -8.22 -3.95 0.13
CA HIS A 98 -7.30 -2.85 0.44
C HIS A 98 -7.59 -1.59 -0.36
N CYS A 99 -7.96 -1.79 -1.62
CA CYS A 99 -8.24 -0.70 -2.55
C CYS A 99 -9.74 -0.53 -2.85
N ARG A 100 -10.67 -1.21 -2.18
CA ARG A 100 -12.12 -1.05 -2.43
C ARG A 100 -12.90 -0.58 -1.20
N ASP A 101 -12.24 -0.49 -0.04
CA ASP A 101 -12.81 -0.04 1.23
C ASP A 101 -12.28 1.35 1.66
N SER A 102 -12.15 2.30 0.74
CA SER A 102 -12.03 3.73 1.09
C SER A 102 -13.41 4.34 1.38
N ASP A 103 -14.15 3.72 2.30
CA ASP A 103 -15.28 4.31 3.05
C ASP A 103 -14.95 4.34 4.56
#